data_AF-A0A9Q0PEN8-F1
#
_entry.id   AF-A0A9Q0PEN8-F1
#
_cell.length_a   1.000
_cell.length_b   1.000
_cell.length_c   1.000
_cell.angle_alpha   90.00
_cell.angle_beta   90.00
_cell.angle_gamma   90.00
#
_symmetry.space_group_name_H-M   'P 1'
#
loop_
_entity.id
_entity.type
_entity.pdbx_description
1 polymer ?
#
loop_
_entity_poly.entity_id
_entity_poly.type
_entity_poly.pdbx_seq_one_letter_code
_entity_poly.pdbx_strand_id
1 'polypeptide(L)'
;MAKALSPPNLYDKVSLQNPLHRAFDVTIFVLLISLLVYRLLHFSSNGFAWLLALLCESCFTFTWALTVSTKWNPVEYRTYPERLSQKIQELPPVDMFVTTADPELEPPILTVNTVISLLAVDYPAGKLACYVSDDGCSPVTYYSLVEASKFARLWVPFCKKHDIQDRAPFRYFSSEEVPLNNSLEFQQEYNKMKDEYEELASKINDANKKSIDWNPSGDFAAFSNIEPKNHPAIIKVVWENKGGISDELPHLIYISREKEAKASTSL
;
A
#
# COMPACT_ATOMS: atom_id res chain seq x y z
N MET A 1 -21.76 -40.86 -20.88
CA MET A 1 -21.57 -39.39 -20.97
C MET A 1 -21.32 -38.86 -19.57
N ALA A 2 -20.07 -38.61 -19.20
CA ALA A 2 -19.75 -37.94 -17.94
C ALA A 2 -20.14 -36.47 -18.07
N LYS A 3 -21.01 -35.98 -17.19
CA LYS A 3 -21.26 -34.53 -17.04
C LYS A 3 -19.92 -33.90 -16.67
N ALA A 4 -19.37 -33.07 -17.55
CA ALA A 4 -18.24 -32.22 -17.19
C ALA A 4 -18.67 -31.35 -16.00
N LEU A 5 -18.12 -31.62 -14.81
CA LEU A 5 -18.38 -30.78 -13.65
C LEU A 5 -17.86 -29.38 -13.98
N SER A 6 -18.73 -28.38 -13.84
CA SER A 6 -18.35 -26.97 -13.95
C SER A 6 -17.17 -26.71 -13.00
N PRO A 7 -16.11 -26.04 -13.47
CA PRO A 7 -14.91 -25.85 -12.67
C PRO A 7 -15.22 -24.99 -11.43
N PRO A 8 -14.63 -25.32 -10.26
CA PRO A 8 -14.99 -24.76 -8.95
C PRO A 8 -14.88 -23.22 -8.93
N ASN A 9 -15.75 -22.56 -8.16
CA ASN A 9 -15.76 -21.10 -8.05
C ASN A 9 -14.40 -20.55 -7.59
N LEU A 10 -14.04 -19.36 -8.09
CA LEU A 10 -12.80 -18.66 -7.72
C LEU A 10 -12.92 -17.95 -6.36
N TYR A 11 -14.15 -17.64 -5.95
CA TYR A 11 -14.44 -17.09 -4.64
C TYR A 11 -15.82 -17.55 -4.17
N ASP A 12 -16.00 -17.59 -2.86
CA ASP A 12 -17.28 -17.84 -2.21
C ASP A 12 -17.68 -16.65 -1.33
N LYS A 13 -18.95 -16.27 -1.40
CA LYS A 13 -19.56 -15.22 -0.57
C LYS A 13 -20.28 -15.87 0.61
N VAL A 14 -19.70 -15.77 1.80
CA VAL A 14 -20.22 -16.37 3.03
C VAL A 14 -20.89 -15.30 3.88
N SER A 15 -22.19 -15.46 4.17
CA SER A 15 -22.88 -14.58 5.12
C SER A 15 -22.55 -15.00 6.55
N LEU A 16 -22.01 -14.07 7.33
CA LEU A 16 -21.71 -14.30 8.74
C LEU A 16 -22.98 -14.00 9.55
N GLN A 17 -23.66 -15.04 10.02
CA GLN A 17 -24.81 -14.88 10.89
C GLN A 17 -24.35 -14.92 12.35
N ASN A 18 -24.44 -13.78 13.04
CA ASN A 18 -24.27 -13.69 14.48
C ASN A 18 -25.56 -13.22 15.16
N PRO A 19 -26.51 -14.13 15.46
CA PRO A 19 -27.82 -13.76 16.00
C PRO A 19 -27.72 -13.13 17.40
N LEU A 20 -26.73 -13.53 18.21
CA LEU A 20 -26.53 -12.97 19.55
C LEU A 20 -26.11 -11.50 19.48
N HIS A 21 -25.15 -11.17 18.59
CA HIS A 21 -24.75 -9.78 18.38
C HIS A 21 -25.91 -8.92 17.89
N ARG A 22 -26.72 -9.44 16.94
CA ARG A 22 -27.91 -8.74 16.45
C ARG A 22 -28.94 -8.49 17.56
N ALA A 23 -29.18 -9.48 18.42
CA ALA A 23 -30.10 -9.31 19.55
C ALA A 23 -29.60 -8.24 20.53
N PHE A 24 -28.29 -8.20 20.80
CA PHE A 24 -27.67 -7.17 21.61
C PHE A 24 -27.82 -5.77 21.00
N ASP A 25 -27.54 -5.62 19.69
CA ASP A 25 -27.72 -4.36 18.97
C ASP A 25 -29.19 -3.89 19.03
N VAL A 26 -30.15 -4.78 18.76
CA VAL A 26 -31.59 -4.46 18.86
C VAL A 26 -31.96 -4.01 20.27
N THR A 27 -31.41 -4.68 21.29
CA THR A 27 -31.67 -4.32 22.70
C THR A 27 -31.15 -2.91 23.01
N ILE A 28 -29.91 -2.60 22.60
CA ILE A 28 -29.36 -1.24 22.76
C ILE A 28 -30.22 -0.22 22.02
N PHE A 29 -30.65 -0.51 20.80
CA PHE A 29 -31.49 0.41 20.02
C PHE A 29 -32.79 0.73 20.74
N VAL A 30 -33.46 -0.30 21.29
CA VAL A 30 -34.68 -0.12 22.08
C VAL A 30 -34.41 0.73 23.32
N LEU A 31 -33.30 0.53 24.03
CA LEU A 31 -32.93 1.33 25.20
C LEU A 31 -32.67 2.80 24.83
N LEU A 32 -31.98 3.07 23.70
CA LEU A 32 -31.74 4.43 23.21
C LEU A 32 -33.04 5.14 22.85
N ILE A 33 -33.94 4.46 22.12
CA ILE A 33 -35.26 5.02 21.79
C ILE A 33 -36.08 5.27 23.05
N SER A 34 -36.06 4.34 24.02
CA SER A 34 -36.75 4.53 25.31
C SER A 34 -36.22 5.74 26.08
N LEU A 35 -34.90 5.98 26.06
CA LEU A 35 -34.29 7.16 26.68
C LEU A 35 -34.78 8.46 26.01
N LEU A 36 -34.79 8.50 24.67
CA LEU A 36 -35.29 9.67 23.93
C LEU A 36 -36.77 9.93 24.21
N VAL A 37 -37.60 8.88 24.24
CA VAL A 37 -39.03 8.99 24.60
C VAL A 37 -39.19 9.52 26.02
N TYR A 38 -38.42 9.01 26.99
CA TYR A 38 -38.44 9.49 28.37
C TYR A 38 -38.08 10.99 28.46
N ARG A 39 -37.04 11.43 27.73
CA ARG A 39 -36.64 12.83 27.63
C ARG A 39 -37.74 13.72 27.04
N LEU A 40 -38.43 13.24 26.00
CA LEU A 40 -39.55 13.96 25.38
C LEU A 40 -40.74 14.10 26.32
N LEU A 41 -41.10 13.04 27.06
CA LEU A 41 -42.23 13.06 27.98
C LEU A 41 -42.00 13.97 29.20
N HIS A 42 -40.76 14.09 29.67
CA HIS A 42 -40.41 14.96 30.80
C HIS A 42 -39.85 16.32 30.34
N PHE A 43 -40.08 16.71 29.09
CA PHE A 43 -39.58 17.96 28.54
C PHE A 43 -40.21 19.19 29.23
N SER A 44 -41.50 19.13 29.57
CA SER A 44 -42.23 20.29 30.11
C SER A 44 -41.81 20.68 31.53
N SER A 45 -41.10 19.83 32.27
CA SER A 45 -40.67 20.12 33.65
C SER A 45 -39.21 20.58 33.75
N ASN A 46 -38.46 20.65 32.64
CA ASN A 46 -37.01 20.82 32.66
C ASN A 46 -36.55 21.90 31.67
N GLY A 47 -35.53 22.70 32.07
CA GLY A 47 -35.07 23.87 31.30
C GLY A 47 -34.15 23.57 30.11
N PHE A 48 -33.43 24.59 29.63
CA PHE A 48 -32.59 24.54 28.41
C PHE A 48 -31.54 23.43 28.37
N ALA A 49 -30.94 23.07 29.51
CA ALA A 49 -29.98 21.97 29.60
C ALA A 49 -30.59 20.62 29.17
N TRP A 50 -31.89 20.42 29.39
CA TRP A 50 -32.61 19.21 28.98
C TRP A 50 -32.84 19.16 27.47
N LEU A 51 -33.14 20.29 26.84
CA LEU A 51 -33.23 20.41 25.39
C LEU A 51 -31.89 20.10 24.72
N LEU A 52 -30.79 20.65 25.26
CA LEU A 52 -29.45 20.38 24.74
C LEU A 52 -29.07 18.89 24.88
N ALA A 53 -29.39 18.28 26.02
CA ALA A 53 -29.18 16.85 26.24
C ALA A 53 -30.00 16.00 25.25
N LEU A 54 -31.28 16.32 25.03
CA LEU A 54 -32.14 15.63 24.07
C LEU A 54 -31.60 15.71 22.64
N LEU A 55 -31.15 16.90 22.21
CA LEU A 55 -30.57 17.09 20.87
C LEU A 55 -29.28 16.26 20.72
N CYS A 56 -28.42 16.28 21.75
CA CYS A 56 -27.18 15.52 21.75
C CYS A 56 -27.43 14.00 21.72
N GLU A 57 -28.30 13.49 22.59
CA GLU A 57 -28.69 12.08 22.64
C GLU A 57 -29.39 11.62 21.35
N SER A 58 -30.17 12.50 20.70
CA SER A 58 -30.79 12.21 19.40
C SER A 58 -29.76 12.06 18.29
N CYS A 59 -28.78 12.99 18.22
CA CYS A 59 -27.66 12.91 17.29
C CYS A 59 -26.82 11.63 17.53
N PHE A 60 -26.55 11.27 18.79
CA PHE A 60 -25.85 10.04 19.12
C PHE A 60 -26.64 8.79 18.74
N THR A 61 -27.94 8.75 19.04
CA THR A 61 -28.80 7.62 18.67
C THR A 61 -28.89 7.45 17.15
N PHE A 62 -28.97 8.55 16.41
CA PHE A 62 -28.98 8.55 14.95
C PHE A 62 -27.65 8.03 14.37
N THR A 63 -26.51 8.56 14.83
CA THR A 63 -25.18 8.10 14.36
C THR A 63 -24.92 6.65 14.73
N TRP A 64 -25.36 6.21 15.91
CA TRP A 64 -25.32 4.81 16.33
C TRP A 64 -26.17 3.92 15.40
N ALA A 65 -27.40 4.32 15.08
CA ALA A 65 -28.28 3.55 14.21
C ALA A 65 -27.71 3.41 12.79
N LEU A 66 -27.13 4.48 12.23
CA LEU A 66 -26.41 4.42 10.96
C LEU A 66 -25.23 3.44 11.04
N THR A 67 -24.45 3.49 12.12
CA THR A 67 -23.31 2.60 12.33
C THR A 67 -23.73 1.14 12.38
N VAL A 68 -24.80 0.79 13.11
CA VAL A 68 -25.32 -0.57 13.17
C VAL A 68 -25.91 -1.02 11.83
N SER A 69 -26.62 -0.13 11.12
CA SER A 69 -27.17 -0.44 9.80
C SER A 69 -26.08 -0.86 8.81
N THR A 70 -24.90 -0.23 8.84
CA THR A 70 -23.77 -0.61 7.96
C THR A 70 -23.16 -1.97 8.30
N LYS A 71 -23.35 -2.46 9.54
CA LYS A 71 -22.79 -3.71 10.05
C LYS A 71 -23.81 -4.85 10.13
N TRP A 72 -25.06 -4.63 9.74
CA TRP A 72 -26.16 -5.56 9.97
C TRP A 72 -26.01 -6.91 9.25
N ASN A 73 -25.44 -6.89 8.04
CA ASN A 73 -25.25 -8.08 7.21
C ASN A 73 -23.78 -8.26 6.83
N PRO A 74 -22.93 -8.72 7.76
CA PRO A 74 -21.53 -8.95 7.48
C PRO A 74 -21.38 -10.11 6.50
N VAL A 75 -20.50 -9.91 5.52
CA VAL A 75 -20.20 -10.88 4.48
C VAL A 75 -18.69 -11.06 4.43
N GLU A 76 -18.25 -12.31 4.42
CA GLU A 76 -16.88 -12.71 4.19
C GLU A 76 -16.74 -13.20 2.73
N TYR A 77 -15.69 -12.77 2.04
CA TYR A 77 -15.32 -13.30 0.73
C TYR A 77 -14.11 -14.20 0.89
N ARG A 78 -14.25 -15.49 0.59
CA ARG A 78 -13.14 -16.45 0.57
C ARG A 78 -12.66 -16.61 -0.85
N THR A 79 -11.39 -16.33 -1.10
CA THR A 79 -10.76 -16.42 -2.43
C THR A 79 -9.92 -17.70 -2.53
N TYR A 80 -9.84 -18.25 -3.74
CA TYR A 80 -9.08 -19.47 -4.05
C TYR A 80 -8.13 -19.24 -5.24
N PRO A 81 -7.02 -18.50 -5.05
CA PRO A 81 -6.07 -18.19 -6.11
C PRO A 81 -5.48 -19.43 -6.82
N GLU A 82 -5.34 -20.54 -6.11
CA GLU A 82 -4.84 -21.81 -6.64
C GLU A 82 -5.72 -22.40 -7.75
N ARG A 83 -7.01 -22.01 -7.80
CA ARG A 83 -7.94 -22.41 -8.87
C ARG A 83 -7.84 -21.50 -10.10
N LEU A 84 -7.16 -20.37 -9.99
CA LEU A 84 -7.03 -19.38 -11.06
C LEU A 84 -6.25 -19.93 -12.24
N SER A 85 -5.12 -20.61 -11.97
CA SER A 85 -4.26 -21.23 -12.98
C SER A 85 -4.96 -22.31 -13.80
N GLN A 86 -6.01 -22.93 -13.25
CA GLN A 86 -6.82 -23.94 -13.93
C GLN A 86 -7.87 -23.34 -14.87
N LYS A 87 -8.24 -22.07 -14.67
CA LYS A 87 -9.31 -21.38 -15.42
C LYS A 87 -8.80 -20.32 -16.38
N ILE A 88 -7.72 -19.63 -16.02
CA ILE A 88 -7.21 -18.49 -16.76
C ILE A 88 -5.79 -18.81 -17.20
N GLN A 89 -5.60 -18.84 -18.52
CA GLN A 89 -4.31 -19.15 -19.14
C GLN A 89 -3.39 -17.92 -19.20
N GLU A 90 -3.97 -16.71 -19.26
CA GLU A 90 -3.23 -15.46 -19.34
C GLU A 90 -3.76 -14.43 -18.35
N LEU A 91 -2.86 -13.89 -17.53
CA LEU A 91 -3.15 -12.87 -16.53
C LEU A 91 -3.19 -11.47 -17.15
N PRO A 92 -4.12 -10.58 -16.73
CA PRO A 92 -4.21 -9.22 -17.25
C PRO A 92 -3.00 -8.37 -16.84
N PRO A 93 -2.63 -7.32 -17.60
CA PRO A 93 -1.67 -6.33 -17.12
C PRO A 93 -2.20 -5.60 -15.86
N VAL A 94 -1.31 -5.31 -14.93
CA VAL A 94 -1.60 -4.59 -13.67
C VAL A 94 -0.59 -3.47 -13.46
N ASP A 95 -1.11 -2.25 -13.29
CA ASP A 95 -0.33 -1.07 -12.95
C ASP A 95 -0.43 -0.80 -11.44
N MET A 96 0.71 -0.70 -10.78
CA MET A 96 0.84 -0.41 -9.35
C MET A 96 1.29 1.04 -9.18
N PHE A 97 0.59 1.80 -8.35
CA PHE A 97 0.91 3.20 -8.09
C PHE A 97 1.41 3.39 -6.66
N VAL A 98 2.57 4.03 -6.53
CA VAL A 98 3.15 4.47 -5.26
C VAL A 98 3.25 5.99 -5.31
N THR A 99 2.64 6.68 -4.36
CA THR A 99 2.78 8.12 -4.22
C THR A 99 3.69 8.42 -3.05
N THR A 100 4.59 9.38 -3.20
CA THR A 100 5.41 9.90 -2.11
C THR A 100 5.33 11.43 -2.09
N ALA A 101 5.34 11.98 -0.89
CA ALA A 101 5.33 13.42 -0.67
C ALA A 101 6.74 13.98 -0.94
N ASP A 102 7.46 14.40 0.10
CA ASP A 102 8.84 14.86 -0.01
C ASP A 102 9.75 14.01 0.91
N PRO A 103 11.06 13.88 0.59
CA PRO A 103 12.03 13.13 1.39
C PRO A 103 12.16 13.55 2.86
N GLU A 104 11.83 14.80 3.21
CA GLU A 104 11.86 15.27 4.59
C GLU A 104 10.70 14.70 5.41
N LEU A 105 9.48 14.72 4.85
CA LEU A 105 8.30 14.14 5.49
C LEU A 105 8.29 12.60 5.41
N GLU A 106 8.76 12.04 4.31
CA GLU A 106 8.76 10.61 4.01
C GLU A 106 10.17 10.14 3.59
N PRO A 107 10.93 9.52 4.51
CA PRO A 107 12.28 9.05 4.20
C PRO A 107 12.30 8.12 2.97
N PRO A 108 13.17 8.36 1.96
CA PRO A 108 13.16 7.60 0.70
C PRO A 108 13.31 6.09 0.86
N ILE A 109 13.96 5.63 1.94
CA ILE A 109 14.10 4.20 2.26
C ILE A 109 12.75 3.50 2.51
N LEU A 110 11.75 4.19 3.05
CA LEU A 110 10.40 3.62 3.25
C LEU A 110 9.70 3.40 1.91
N THR A 111 9.77 4.41 1.03
CA THR A 111 9.25 4.33 -0.34
C THR A 111 9.93 3.22 -1.12
N VAL A 112 11.27 3.13 -1.03
CA VAL A 112 12.05 2.07 -1.68
C VAL A 112 11.67 0.68 -1.20
N ASN A 113 11.48 0.46 0.10
CA ASN A 113 11.04 -0.84 0.62
C ASN A 113 9.66 -1.24 0.07
N THR A 114 8.74 -0.30 -0.06
CA THR A 114 7.43 -0.51 -0.66
C THR A 114 7.56 -0.88 -2.14
N VAL A 115 8.37 -0.13 -2.90
CA VAL A 115 8.62 -0.39 -4.32
C VAL A 115 9.27 -1.76 -4.53
N ILE A 116 10.30 -2.11 -3.77
CA ILE A 116 10.97 -3.42 -3.87
C ILE A 116 9.98 -4.56 -3.58
N SER A 117 9.12 -4.40 -2.57
CA SER A 117 8.07 -5.37 -2.25
C SER A 117 7.12 -5.58 -3.43
N LEU A 118 6.67 -4.50 -4.07
CA LEU A 118 5.81 -4.55 -5.25
C LEU A 118 6.49 -5.20 -6.47
N LEU A 119 7.77 -4.92 -6.70
CA LEU A 119 8.54 -5.54 -7.77
C LEU A 119 8.75 -7.06 -7.56
N ALA A 120 8.63 -7.53 -6.32
CA ALA A 120 8.80 -8.92 -5.93
C ALA A 120 7.48 -9.71 -5.77
N VAL A 121 6.34 -9.12 -6.13
CA VAL A 121 5.03 -9.79 -6.13
C VAL A 121 5.04 -11.01 -7.06
N ASP A 122 4.34 -12.06 -6.66
CA ASP A 122 4.17 -13.27 -7.47
C ASP A 122 3.19 -13.02 -8.65
N TYR A 123 3.71 -12.39 -9.69
CA TYR A 123 3.01 -12.11 -10.95
C TYR A 123 4.01 -12.13 -12.11
N PRO A 124 3.56 -12.41 -13.36
CA PRO A 124 4.40 -12.27 -14.53
C PRO A 124 4.96 -10.85 -14.66
N ALA A 125 6.29 -10.71 -14.65
CA ALA A 125 6.95 -9.40 -14.64
C ALA A 125 6.59 -8.53 -15.86
N GLY A 126 6.45 -9.12 -17.05
CA GLY A 126 6.01 -8.43 -18.26
C GLY A 126 4.53 -7.99 -18.26
N LYS A 127 3.78 -8.31 -17.20
CA LYS A 127 2.41 -7.83 -16.96
C LYS A 127 2.32 -6.84 -15.80
N LEU A 128 3.44 -6.53 -15.14
CA LEU A 128 3.48 -5.58 -14.04
C LEU A 128 4.22 -4.30 -14.47
N ALA A 129 3.65 -3.16 -14.11
CA ALA A 129 4.35 -1.89 -14.13
C ALA A 129 4.14 -1.15 -12.81
N CYS A 130 5.22 -0.62 -12.25
CA CYS A 130 5.23 0.15 -11.02
C CYS A 130 5.51 1.62 -11.34
N TYR A 131 4.58 2.49 -10.96
CA TYR A 131 4.67 3.94 -11.15
C TYR A 131 4.85 4.60 -9.79
N VAL A 132 5.96 5.33 -9.63
CA VAL A 132 6.24 6.11 -8.43
C VAL A 132 6.00 7.58 -8.76
N SER A 133 4.93 8.14 -8.20
CA SER A 133 4.58 9.56 -8.28
C SER A 133 5.19 10.31 -7.11
N ASP A 134 6.14 11.18 -7.38
CA ASP A 134 6.85 11.99 -6.39
C ASP A 134 6.35 13.43 -6.44
N ASP A 135 5.64 13.85 -5.39
CA ASP A 135 5.18 15.24 -5.26
C ASP A 135 6.34 16.18 -4.85
N GLY A 136 7.43 15.68 -4.27
CA GLY A 136 8.58 16.48 -3.86
C GLY A 136 9.51 16.85 -5.01
N CYS A 137 9.36 16.20 -6.18
CA CYS A 137 10.27 16.33 -7.32
C CYS A 137 11.75 16.17 -6.91
N SER A 138 12.03 15.21 -6.03
CA SER A 138 13.31 15.09 -5.37
C SER A 138 14.31 14.24 -6.18
N PRO A 139 15.53 14.77 -6.45
CA PRO A 139 16.58 13.96 -7.05
C PRO A 139 17.01 12.79 -6.15
N VAL A 140 16.89 12.93 -4.81
CA VAL A 140 17.19 11.85 -3.86
C VAL A 140 16.19 10.70 -4.01
N THR A 141 14.90 11.01 -4.18
CA THR A 141 13.86 10.00 -4.43
C THR A 141 14.15 9.25 -5.72
N TYR A 142 14.45 9.97 -6.81
CA TYR A 142 14.80 9.36 -8.08
C TYR A 142 16.05 8.47 -7.98
N TYR A 143 17.12 8.97 -7.35
CA TYR A 143 18.34 8.19 -7.06
C TYR A 143 18.03 6.91 -6.27
N SER A 144 17.19 7.04 -5.24
CA SER A 144 16.80 5.91 -4.39
C SER A 144 16.08 4.83 -5.20
N LEU A 145 15.24 5.21 -6.17
CA LEU A 145 14.60 4.26 -7.08
C LEU A 145 15.60 3.58 -8.03
N VAL A 146 16.60 4.32 -8.52
CA VAL A 146 17.68 3.75 -9.35
C VAL A 146 18.45 2.70 -8.56
N GLU A 147 18.88 3.01 -7.33
CA GLU A 147 19.57 2.03 -6.46
C GLU A 147 18.65 0.86 -6.08
N ALA A 148 17.37 1.13 -5.79
CA ALA A 148 16.37 0.10 -5.53
C ALA A 148 16.20 -0.87 -6.71
N SER A 149 16.21 -0.38 -7.95
CA SER A 149 16.12 -1.23 -9.15
C SER A 149 17.31 -2.20 -9.25
N LYS A 150 18.51 -1.76 -8.89
CA LYS A 150 19.71 -2.61 -8.87
C LYS A 150 19.58 -3.71 -7.82
N PHE A 151 19.18 -3.35 -6.60
CA PHE A 151 18.96 -4.31 -5.52
C PHE A 151 17.82 -5.29 -5.85
N ALA A 152 16.73 -4.80 -6.45
CA ALA A 152 15.59 -5.64 -6.81
C ALA A 152 15.98 -6.79 -7.76
N ARG A 153 17.00 -6.61 -8.60
CA ARG A 153 17.54 -7.69 -9.47
C ARG A 153 18.13 -8.85 -8.69
N LEU A 154 18.58 -8.61 -7.46
CA LEU A 154 19.10 -9.62 -6.54
C LEU A 154 17.97 -10.18 -5.65
N TRP A 155 17.13 -9.27 -5.13
CA TRP A 155 16.06 -9.59 -4.21
C TRP A 155 14.93 -10.42 -4.83
N VAL A 156 14.45 -10.06 -6.03
CA VAL A 156 13.31 -10.74 -6.66
C VAL A 156 13.60 -12.23 -6.92
N PRO A 157 14.75 -12.61 -7.52
CA PRO A 157 15.11 -14.03 -7.65
C PRO A 157 15.26 -14.74 -6.31
N PHE A 158 15.84 -14.09 -5.30
CA PHE A 158 15.97 -14.66 -3.95
C PHE A 158 14.60 -14.94 -3.33
N CYS A 159 13.66 -14.00 -3.41
CA CYS A 159 12.30 -14.20 -2.92
C CYS A 159 11.57 -15.35 -3.62
N LYS A 160 11.74 -15.48 -4.94
CA LYS A 160 11.17 -16.58 -5.73
C LYS A 160 11.82 -17.93 -5.38
N LYS A 161 13.16 -17.98 -5.29
CA LYS A 161 13.92 -19.21 -4.99
C LYS A 161 13.52 -19.80 -3.64
N HIS A 162 13.31 -18.95 -2.64
CA HIS A 162 13.09 -19.35 -1.25
C HIS A 162 11.65 -19.17 -0.76
N ASP A 163 10.71 -18.90 -1.67
CA ASP A 163 9.28 -18.67 -1.37
C ASP A 163 9.03 -17.71 -0.19
N ILE A 164 9.77 -16.59 -0.19
CA ILE A 164 9.70 -15.60 0.88
C ILE A 164 8.30 -14.98 0.89
N GLN A 165 7.63 -14.94 2.03
CA GLN A 165 6.28 -14.36 2.13
C GLN A 165 6.35 -12.83 2.31
N ASP A 166 7.21 -12.36 3.23
CA ASP A 166 7.43 -10.94 3.46
C ASP A 166 8.39 -10.35 2.41
N ARG A 167 7.83 -9.81 1.34
CA ARG A 167 8.60 -9.25 0.21
C ARG A 167 9.23 -7.89 0.48
N ALA A 168 8.91 -7.25 1.60
CA ALA A 168 9.55 -6.00 2.04
C ALA A 168 10.85 -6.32 2.81
N PRO A 169 12.03 -5.96 2.29
CA PRO A 169 13.31 -6.36 2.89
C PRO A 169 13.47 -5.92 4.35
N PHE A 170 13.07 -4.69 4.69
CA PHE A 170 13.17 -4.22 6.07
C PHE A 170 12.37 -5.06 7.06
N ARG A 171 11.19 -5.58 6.65
CA ARG A 171 10.37 -6.46 7.49
C ARG A 171 11.02 -7.82 7.60
N TYR A 172 11.40 -8.39 6.47
CA TYR A 172 12.01 -9.71 6.40
C TYR A 172 13.26 -9.81 7.28
N PHE A 173 14.19 -8.86 7.15
CA PHE A 173 15.44 -8.86 7.92
C PHE A 173 15.31 -8.31 9.34
N SER A 174 14.16 -7.71 9.71
CA SER A 174 13.88 -7.29 11.10
C SER A 174 13.38 -8.42 11.99
N SER A 175 12.94 -9.54 11.42
CA SER A 175 12.46 -10.68 12.20
C SER A 175 13.64 -11.34 12.93
N GLU A 176 13.50 -11.55 14.24
CA GLU A 176 14.49 -12.26 15.06
C GLU A 176 14.52 -13.77 14.76
N GLU A 177 13.52 -14.29 14.05
CA GLU A 177 13.45 -15.67 13.59
C GLU A 177 14.34 -15.88 12.36
N VAL A 178 15.66 -15.96 12.57
CA VAL A 178 16.54 -16.52 11.55
C VAL A 178 16.08 -17.97 11.30
N PRO A 179 15.85 -18.39 10.05
CA PRO A 179 15.44 -19.76 9.74
C PRO A 179 16.55 -20.76 10.12
N LEU A 180 16.57 -21.19 11.39
CA LEU A 180 17.65 -21.99 11.98
C LEU A 180 17.73 -23.41 11.37
N ASN A 181 16.66 -23.85 10.70
CA ASN A 181 16.52 -25.18 10.08
C ASN A 181 16.85 -25.22 8.58
N ASN A 182 17.37 -24.14 7.99
CA ASN A 182 17.65 -24.09 6.55
C ASN A 182 19.07 -24.58 6.21
N SER A 183 19.28 -24.95 4.94
CA SER A 183 20.57 -25.43 4.43
C SER A 183 21.69 -24.41 4.62
N LEU A 184 22.95 -24.88 4.69
CA LEU A 184 24.12 -23.99 4.74
C LEU A 184 24.17 -23.02 3.55
N GLU A 185 23.75 -23.47 2.38
CA GLU A 185 23.63 -22.64 1.16
C GLU A 185 22.63 -21.49 1.38
N PHE A 186 21.45 -21.77 1.95
CA PHE A 186 20.47 -20.73 2.26
C PHE A 186 21.03 -19.70 3.24
N GLN A 187 21.73 -20.15 4.29
CA GLN A 187 22.31 -19.23 5.28
C GLN A 187 23.35 -18.29 4.66
N GLN A 188 24.17 -18.80 3.73
CA GLN A 188 25.13 -17.98 2.99
C GLN A 188 24.43 -16.97 2.09
N GLU A 189 23.40 -17.39 1.33
CA GLU A 189 22.62 -16.51 0.48
C GLU A 189 21.85 -15.46 1.28
N TYR A 190 21.27 -15.84 2.42
CA TYR A 190 20.56 -14.94 3.34
C TYR A 190 21.47 -13.84 3.87
N ASN A 191 22.65 -14.21 4.41
CA ASN A 191 23.59 -13.23 4.95
C ASN A 191 24.07 -12.27 3.86
N LYS A 192 24.43 -12.80 2.69
CA LYS A 192 24.80 -11.98 1.54
C LYS A 192 23.66 -11.01 1.15
N MET A 193 22.42 -11.49 1.10
CA MET A 193 21.27 -10.65 0.73
C MET A 193 21.00 -9.56 1.78
N LYS A 194 21.20 -9.88 3.06
CA LYS A 194 21.09 -8.92 4.15
C LYS A 194 22.15 -7.83 4.03
N ASP A 195 23.40 -8.19 3.75
CA ASP A 195 24.50 -7.24 3.56
C ASP A 195 24.21 -6.29 2.37
N GLU A 196 23.72 -6.82 1.25
CA GLU A 196 23.31 -6.02 0.07
C GLU A 196 22.17 -5.05 0.39
N TYR A 197 21.21 -5.46 1.24
CA TYR A 197 20.13 -4.60 1.70
C TYR A 197 20.64 -3.49 2.64
N GLU A 198 21.53 -3.82 3.56
CA GLU A 198 22.16 -2.84 4.46
C GLU A 198 22.99 -1.81 3.68
N GLU A 199 23.70 -2.25 2.63
CA GLU A 199 24.43 -1.35 1.71
C GLU A 199 23.48 -0.41 0.97
N LEU A 200 22.36 -0.92 0.42
CA LEU A 200 21.32 -0.10 -0.21
C LEU A 200 20.78 0.95 0.77
N ALA A 201 20.41 0.53 1.98
CA ALA A 201 19.87 1.41 3.00
C ALA A 201 20.89 2.49 3.40
N SER A 202 22.17 2.13 3.51
CA SER A 202 23.25 3.07 3.78
C SER A 202 23.40 4.10 2.65
N LYS A 203 23.42 3.68 1.38
CA LYS A 203 23.51 4.59 0.22
C LYS A 203 22.36 5.60 0.19
N ILE A 204 21.13 5.13 0.40
CA ILE A 204 19.94 6.01 0.41
C ILE A 204 20.00 6.99 1.58
N ASN A 205 20.32 6.51 2.78
CA ASN A 205 20.40 7.36 3.96
C ASN A 205 21.52 8.41 3.85
N ASP A 206 22.66 8.03 3.27
CA ASP A 206 23.75 8.96 2.98
C ASP A 206 23.35 10.01 1.95
N ALA A 207 22.63 9.61 0.89
CA ALA A 207 22.11 10.53 -0.12
C ALA A 207 21.05 11.49 0.42
N ASN A 208 20.27 11.06 1.41
CA ASN A 208 19.27 11.91 2.06
C ASN A 208 19.90 12.91 3.05
N LYS A 209 21.00 12.53 3.71
CA LYS A 209 21.68 13.38 4.71
C LYS A 209 22.72 14.31 4.10
N LYS A 210 23.45 13.85 3.10
CA LYS A 210 24.49 14.63 2.42
C LYS A 210 23.83 15.35 1.26
N SER A 211 24.08 16.64 1.12
CA SER A 211 23.82 17.34 -0.14
C SER A 211 24.74 16.74 -1.20
N ILE A 212 24.29 15.68 -1.88
CA ILE A 212 24.99 15.12 -3.01
C ILE A 212 24.97 16.19 -4.11
N ASP A 213 26.15 16.50 -4.63
CA ASP A 213 26.25 17.27 -5.87
C ASP A 213 25.81 16.35 -7.02
N TRP A 214 24.53 16.44 -7.36
CA TRP A 214 23.94 15.68 -8.45
C TRP A 214 24.56 16.20 -9.73
N ASN A 215 25.45 15.41 -10.34
CA ASN A 215 26.05 15.77 -11.62
C ASN A 215 24.91 16.16 -12.60
N PRO A 216 24.88 17.41 -13.11
CA PRO A 216 23.79 17.88 -13.98
C PRO A 216 23.77 17.22 -15.36
N SER A 217 24.59 16.18 -15.57
CA SER A 217 24.70 15.42 -16.80
C SER A 217 23.99 14.06 -16.69
N GLY A 218 23.34 13.63 -17.78
CA GLY A 218 22.67 12.33 -17.85
C GLY A 218 21.27 12.33 -17.24
N ASP A 219 20.92 11.28 -16.50
CA ASP A 219 19.54 11.06 -16.03
C ASP A 219 19.03 12.13 -15.05
N PHE A 220 19.96 12.78 -14.33
CA PHE A 220 19.68 13.82 -13.34
C PHE A 220 19.58 15.23 -13.91
N ALA A 221 19.87 15.45 -15.20
CA ALA A 221 19.79 16.76 -15.83
C ALA A 221 18.40 17.41 -15.67
N ALA A 222 17.36 16.58 -15.67
CA ALA A 222 15.99 17.01 -15.48
C ALA A 222 15.71 17.58 -14.08
N PHE A 223 16.58 17.40 -13.08
CA PHE A 223 16.42 17.93 -11.72
C PHE A 223 17.32 19.15 -11.47
N SER A 224 18.11 19.57 -12.45
CA SER A 224 19.01 20.70 -12.32
C SER A 224 18.23 22.02 -12.31
N ASN A 225 18.54 22.91 -11.36
CA ASN A 225 17.93 24.23 -11.21
C ASN A 225 16.39 24.23 -11.06
N ILE A 226 15.83 23.18 -10.46
CA ILE A 226 14.40 23.04 -10.24
C ILE A 226 14.00 23.47 -8.84
N GLU A 227 12.89 24.21 -8.75
CA GLU A 227 12.20 24.48 -7.50
C GLU A 227 11.04 23.49 -7.31
N PRO A 228 10.91 22.80 -6.15
CA PRO A 228 9.84 21.82 -5.90
C PRO A 228 8.40 22.33 -6.04
N LYS A 229 8.20 23.66 -6.06
CA LYS A 229 6.89 24.30 -6.24
C LYS A 229 6.70 24.89 -7.64
N ASN A 230 7.74 24.89 -8.47
CA ASN A 230 7.74 25.50 -9.79
C ASN A 230 8.66 24.71 -10.74
N HIS A 231 8.10 23.68 -11.37
CA HIS A 231 8.85 22.78 -12.22
C HIS A 231 7.97 22.11 -13.27
N PRO A 232 8.52 21.78 -14.46
CA PRO A 232 7.80 21.03 -15.47
C PRO A 232 7.54 19.58 -15.01
N ALA A 233 6.66 18.88 -15.72
CA ALA A 233 6.50 17.44 -15.52
C ALA A 233 7.81 16.70 -15.86
N ILE A 234 8.19 15.75 -15.01
CA ILE A 234 9.35 14.87 -15.21
C ILE A 234 8.87 13.43 -15.24
N ILE A 235 9.18 12.71 -16.31
CA ILE A 235 8.91 11.27 -16.43
C ILE A 235 10.23 10.59 -16.75
N LYS A 236 10.57 9.56 -15.97
CA LYS A 236 11.81 8.78 -16.13
C LYS A 236 11.50 7.31 -16.03
N VAL A 237 11.91 6.53 -17.02
CA VAL A 237 11.86 5.07 -16.96
C VAL A 237 13.11 4.59 -16.25
N VAL A 238 12.97 4.18 -14.98
CA VAL A 238 14.07 3.71 -14.14
C VAL A 238 14.49 2.30 -14.59
N TRP A 239 13.51 1.46 -14.89
CA TRP A 239 13.74 0.12 -15.42
C TRP A 239 12.69 -0.22 -16.47
N GLU A 240 13.14 -0.74 -17.61
CA GLU A 240 12.28 -1.20 -18.70
C GLU A 240 12.50 -2.70 -18.93
N ASN A 241 11.45 -3.49 -18.77
CA ASN A 241 11.44 -4.88 -19.20
C ASN A 241 11.25 -4.90 -20.73
N LYS A 242 12.33 -5.15 -21.48
CA LYS A 242 12.30 -5.13 -22.96
C LYS A 242 11.84 -6.46 -23.57
N GLY A 243 11.43 -7.43 -22.74
CA GLY A 243 10.79 -8.67 -23.15
C GLY A 243 11.75 -9.74 -23.66
N GLY A 244 11.78 -10.87 -22.96
CA GLY A 244 12.37 -12.13 -23.45
C GLY A 244 12.52 -13.22 -22.39
N ILE A 245 12.67 -12.86 -21.11
CA ILE A 245 12.99 -13.81 -20.03
C ILE A 245 12.03 -13.61 -18.84
N SER A 246 11.43 -14.70 -18.36
CA SER A 246 10.40 -14.72 -17.29
C SER A 246 10.88 -14.29 -15.89
N ASP A 247 12.19 -14.09 -15.72
CA ASP A 247 12.82 -13.71 -14.45
C ASP A 247 13.30 -12.26 -14.39
N GLU A 248 12.92 -11.43 -15.37
CA GLU A 248 13.22 -10.01 -15.33
C GLU A 248 12.33 -9.25 -14.35
N LEU A 249 12.76 -8.04 -13.96
CA LEU A 249 11.99 -7.14 -13.11
C LEU A 249 10.79 -6.53 -13.87
N PRO A 250 9.68 -6.20 -13.16
CA PRO A 250 8.62 -5.35 -13.69
C PRO A 250 9.12 -3.98 -14.14
N HIS A 251 8.36 -3.29 -14.99
CA HIS A 251 8.67 -1.90 -15.34
C HIS A 251 8.66 -1.01 -14.09
N LEU A 252 9.61 -0.09 -13.98
CA LEU A 252 9.66 0.91 -12.91
C LEU A 252 9.77 2.29 -13.52
N ILE A 253 8.77 3.13 -13.27
CA ILE A 253 8.65 4.46 -13.84
C ILE A 253 8.55 5.47 -12.70
N TYR A 254 9.38 6.51 -12.74
CA TYR A 254 9.30 7.69 -11.89
C TYR A 254 8.52 8.79 -12.61
N ILE A 255 7.60 9.43 -11.89
CA ILE A 255 6.78 10.54 -12.38
C ILE A 255 6.80 11.65 -11.33
N SER A 256 7.04 12.88 -11.78
CA SER A 256 6.79 14.10 -11.02
C SER A 256 5.89 14.99 -11.86
N ARG A 257 4.76 15.42 -11.31
CA ARG A 257 3.75 16.22 -12.02
C ARG A 257 4.21 17.66 -12.12
N GLU A 258 3.83 18.35 -13.19
CA GLU A 258 4.08 19.79 -13.32
C GLU A 258 3.46 20.57 -12.15
N LYS A 259 4.22 21.54 -11.64
CA LYS A 259 3.78 22.48 -10.61
C LYS A 259 4.15 23.89 -11.05
N GLU A 260 3.20 24.79 -10.92
CA GLU A 260 3.41 26.22 -11.12
C GLU A 260 3.18 26.96 -9.79
N ALA A 261 4.14 27.81 -9.41
CA ALA A 261 3.94 28.68 -8.26
C ALA A 261 2.84 29.70 -8.60
N LYS A 262 1.67 29.59 -7.96
CA LYS A 262 0.66 30.65 -8.05
C LYS A 262 1.29 31.93 -7.50
N ALA A 263 1.42 32.95 -8.35
CA ALA A 263 1.75 34.29 -7.90
C ALA A 263 0.74 34.64 -6.79
N SER A 264 1.24 34.97 -5.60
CA SER A 264 0.41 35.54 -4.55
C SER A 264 -0.11 36.86 -5.09
N THR A 265 -1.34 36.86 -5.63
CA THR A 265 -2.10 38.08 -5.84
C THR A 265 -2.28 38.70 -4.47
N SER A 266 -1.44 39.69 -4.16
CA SER A 266 -1.64 40.62 -3.07
C SER A 266 -2.97 41.32 -3.34
N LEU A 267 -4.01 40.90 -2.61
CA LEU A 267 -5.24 41.67 -2.43
C LEU A 267 -4.96 42.85 -1.51
#